data_AF-A0A506U6M4-F1
#
_entry.id   AF-A0A506U6M4-F1
#
_cell.length_a   1.000
_cell.length_b   1.000
_cell.length_c   1.000
_cell.angle_alpha   90.00
_cell.angle_beta   90.00
_cell.angle_gamma   90.00
#
_symmetry.space_group_name_H-M   'P 1'
#
loop_
_entity.id
_entity.type
_entity.pdbx_description
1 polymer ?
#
loop_
_entity_poly.entity_id
_entity_poly.type
_entity_poly.pdbx_seq_one_letter_code
_entity_poly.pdbx_strand_id
1 'polypeptide(L)'
;MLSPSDVNARIKSSCARGERTGRTFVQVATALAAAAFLASAAAPVLAQGVAPGGTVEAKHGAWSTVCGTPPGAPGRQCALMQLVVAKDQPNVAISVVALKTADGEARILKILTPLGVLLPKGLGLFIDGKSIGRAYFLVCREEGCQVEVTIDDQLLKTLKSGKQAVFTLYKTQEEGIGIPVDLTGFGEGFDALP
;
A
#
# COMPACT_ATOMS: atom_id res chain seq x y z
N MET A 1 -4.31 -12.80 47.14
CA MET A 1 -3.51 -11.97 46.21
C MET A 1 -2.17 -12.66 45.98
N LEU A 2 -2.01 -13.33 44.84
CA LEU A 2 -0.81 -14.01 44.29
C LEU A 2 -1.04 -14.01 42.76
N SER A 3 -0.44 -13.09 41.99
CA SER A 3 0.84 -13.12 41.25
C SER A 3 0.82 -13.90 39.92
N PRO A 4 1.31 -13.34 38.78
CA PRO A 4 0.89 -13.68 37.40
C PRO A 4 1.65 -14.82 36.69
N SER A 5 2.27 -15.77 37.40
CA SER A 5 3.23 -16.72 36.81
C SER A 5 2.64 -18.02 36.22
N ASP A 6 1.33 -18.23 36.26
CA ASP A 6 0.69 -19.56 36.00
C ASP A 6 0.07 -19.77 34.61
N VAL A 7 0.27 -18.88 33.63
CA VAL A 7 -0.39 -19.01 32.30
C VAL A 7 0.51 -19.62 31.21
N ASN A 8 1.77 -19.99 31.51
CA ASN A 8 2.70 -20.52 30.51
C ASN A 8 2.68 -22.07 30.36
N ALA A 9 1.56 -22.73 30.66
CA ALA A 9 1.46 -24.19 30.75
C ALA A 9 0.46 -24.85 29.77
N ARG A 10 0.42 -24.43 28.49
CA ARG A 10 -0.39 -25.11 27.44
C ARG A 10 0.28 -25.27 26.08
N ILE A 11 1.62 -25.39 26.02
CA ILE A 11 2.36 -25.65 24.76
C ILE A 11 3.34 -26.82 24.93
N LYS A 12 2.87 -27.97 25.44
CA LYS A 12 3.64 -29.23 25.45
C LYS A 12 2.67 -30.42 25.40
N SER A 13 2.11 -30.69 24.23
CA SER A 13 1.46 -31.97 23.94
C SER A 13 1.40 -32.17 22.43
N SER A 14 1.82 -33.36 22.00
CA SER A 14 1.86 -33.89 20.63
C SER A 14 3.15 -33.71 19.83
N CYS A 15 3.62 -34.86 19.32
CA CYS A 15 4.70 -35.11 18.36
C CYS A 15 6.12 -35.33 18.91
N ALA A 16 6.29 -36.36 19.74
CA ALA A 16 7.54 -37.13 19.79
C ALA A 16 7.28 -38.58 20.25
N ARG A 17 6.99 -39.49 19.31
CA ARG A 17 7.19 -40.94 19.50
C ARG A 17 7.18 -41.65 18.14
N GLY A 18 8.33 -42.18 17.74
CA GLY A 18 8.47 -42.92 16.49
C GLY A 18 9.89 -43.46 16.28
N GLU A 19 10.41 -44.24 17.23
CA GLU A 19 11.56 -45.11 16.98
C GLU A 19 11.11 -46.36 16.23
N ARG A 20 11.74 -46.65 15.07
CA ARG A 20 11.73 -47.98 14.48
C ARG A 20 13.00 -48.21 13.62
N THR A 21 13.95 -48.89 14.26
CA THR A 21 14.58 -50.16 13.84
C THR A 21 14.99 -50.35 12.37
N GLY A 22 16.27 -50.71 12.18
CA GLY A 22 16.66 -51.73 11.19
C GLY A 22 17.58 -51.30 10.05
N ARG A 23 18.90 -51.29 10.31
CA ARG A 23 19.94 -51.37 9.28
C ARG A 23 20.02 -52.81 8.76
N THR A 24 19.84 -53.03 7.45
CA THR A 24 20.37 -54.22 6.78
C THR A 24 20.75 -53.86 5.34
N PHE A 25 22.02 -54.08 5.02
CA PHE A 25 22.63 -53.97 3.71
C PHE A 25 22.22 -55.16 2.83
N VAL A 26 21.77 -54.93 1.59
CA VAL A 26 22.01 -55.81 0.42
C VAL A 26 21.99 -54.96 -0.86
N GLN A 27 23.06 -55.04 -1.66
CA GLN A 27 23.20 -54.49 -3.02
C GLN A 27 22.52 -55.42 -4.05
N VAL A 28 21.84 -54.89 -5.09
CA VAL A 28 21.87 -55.43 -6.48
C VAL A 28 21.50 -54.34 -7.51
N ALA A 29 22.42 -54.19 -8.47
CA ALA A 29 22.49 -53.65 -9.83
C ALA A 29 21.26 -53.19 -10.67
N THR A 30 21.58 -52.24 -11.60
CA THR A 30 21.04 -52.02 -12.99
C THR A 30 19.58 -51.55 -13.17
N ALA A 31 19.18 -50.69 -14.11
CA ALA A 31 19.81 -49.89 -15.17
C ALA A 31 18.81 -48.81 -15.66
N LEU A 32 19.34 -47.73 -16.23
CA LEU A 32 18.79 -46.85 -17.30
C LEU A 32 17.26 -46.69 -17.46
N ALA A 33 16.76 -45.48 -17.17
CA ALA A 33 15.77 -44.79 -18.01
C ALA A 33 15.75 -43.28 -17.70
N ALA A 34 16.14 -42.49 -18.69
CA ALA A 34 16.02 -41.03 -18.70
C ALA A 34 14.57 -40.63 -19.04
N ALA A 35 13.99 -39.68 -18.31
CA ALA A 35 12.87 -38.86 -18.79
C ALA A 35 12.67 -37.60 -17.93
N ALA A 36 13.04 -36.46 -18.53
CA ALA A 36 12.41 -35.14 -18.44
C ALA A 36 12.15 -34.51 -17.05
N PHE A 37 13.04 -33.58 -16.71
CA PHE A 37 12.77 -32.40 -15.88
C PHE A 37 11.49 -31.67 -16.36
N LEU A 38 10.50 -31.52 -15.47
CA LEU A 38 9.49 -30.47 -15.57
C LEU A 38 9.55 -29.64 -14.29
N ALA A 39 10.38 -28.60 -14.33
CA ALA A 39 10.41 -27.54 -13.34
C ALA A 39 9.17 -26.66 -13.54
N SER A 40 8.14 -26.86 -12.73
CA SER A 40 6.98 -25.98 -12.70
C SER A 40 7.30 -24.78 -11.80
N ALA A 41 7.76 -23.69 -12.41
CA ALA A 41 7.95 -22.41 -11.76
C ALA A 41 6.58 -21.72 -11.58
N ALA A 42 5.92 -21.98 -10.46
CA ALA A 42 4.80 -21.14 -10.02
C ALA A 42 5.37 -19.85 -9.41
N ALA A 43 5.37 -18.77 -10.18
CA ALA A 43 5.63 -17.44 -9.65
C ALA A 43 4.38 -16.96 -8.86
N PRO A 44 4.50 -16.54 -7.59
CA PRO A 44 3.41 -15.87 -6.92
C PRO A 44 3.27 -14.45 -7.49
N VAL A 45 2.14 -14.18 -8.15
CA VAL A 45 1.70 -12.81 -8.47
C VAL A 45 1.29 -12.14 -7.16
N LEU A 46 2.17 -11.28 -6.64
CA LEU A 46 1.81 -10.31 -5.61
C LEU A 46 1.14 -9.11 -6.27
N ALA A 47 -0.17 -9.16 -6.41
CA ALA A 47 -1.01 -8.00 -6.69
C ALA A 47 -1.92 -7.76 -5.47
N GLN A 48 -1.36 -7.21 -4.40
CA GLN A 48 -2.13 -6.71 -3.26
C GLN A 48 -2.01 -5.18 -3.24
N GLY A 49 -3.07 -4.52 -3.69
CA GLY A 49 -3.14 -3.06 -3.76
C GLY A 49 -4.49 -2.58 -4.28
N VAL A 50 -5.58 -3.18 -3.82
CA VAL A 50 -6.93 -2.66 -4.02
C VAL A 50 -7.63 -2.75 -2.67
N ALA A 51 -8.19 -1.63 -2.19
CA ALA A 51 -8.99 -1.63 -0.96
C ALA A 51 -10.14 -2.67 -1.08
N PRO A 52 -10.58 -3.30 0.02
CA PRO A 52 -11.68 -4.26 -0.02
C PRO A 52 -12.92 -3.57 -0.61
N GLY A 53 -13.38 -4.04 -1.77
CA GLY A 53 -14.62 -3.58 -2.40
C GLY A 53 -14.51 -2.57 -3.54
N GLY A 54 -13.29 -2.24 -4.01
CA GLY A 54 -13.07 -1.41 -5.20
C GLY A 54 -12.64 -2.23 -6.43
N THR A 55 -13.15 -1.91 -7.61
CA THR A 55 -12.71 -2.45 -8.91
C THR A 55 -12.03 -1.37 -9.74
N VAL A 56 -10.91 -1.71 -10.38
CA VAL A 56 -10.23 -0.81 -11.33
C VAL A 56 -11.03 -0.76 -12.62
N GLU A 57 -11.45 0.42 -13.05
CA GLU A 57 -12.31 0.62 -14.23
C GLU A 57 -11.61 1.27 -15.40
N ALA A 58 -10.66 2.16 -15.10
CA ALA A 58 -9.88 2.87 -16.11
C ALA A 58 -8.46 3.13 -15.59
N LYS A 59 -7.56 3.41 -16.53
CA LYS A 59 -6.18 3.84 -16.24
C LYS A 59 -5.84 5.07 -17.07
N HIS A 60 -5.17 6.02 -16.43
CA HIS A 60 -4.73 7.28 -17.02
C HIS A 60 -3.25 7.45 -16.67
N GLY A 61 -2.36 6.92 -17.51
CA GLY A 61 -0.93 6.86 -17.20
C GLY A 61 -0.64 6.03 -15.95
N ALA A 62 -0.06 6.67 -14.93
CA ALA A 62 0.25 6.03 -13.64
C ALA A 62 -0.98 5.93 -12.71
N TRP A 63 -2.09 6.57 -13.04
CA TRP A 63 -3.29 6.64 -12.22
C TRP A 63 -4.31 5.57 -12.63
N SER A 64 -5.03 5.06 -11.63
CA SER A 64 -6.12 4.10 -11.83
C SER A 64 -7.41 4.65 -11.25
N THR A 65 -8.48 4.64 -12.04
CA THR A 65 -9.83 4.93 -11.55
C THR A 65 -10.36 3.68 -10.87
N VAL A 66 -10.62 3.78 -9.57
CA VAL A 66 -11.12 2.69 -8.74
C VAL A 66 -12.49 3.07 -8.22
N CYS A 67 -13.48 2.23 -8.49
CA CYS A 67 -14.86 2.46 -8.09
C CYS A 67 -15.35 1.34 -7.18
N GLY A 68 -16.15 1.68 -6.18
CA GLY A 68 -16.71 0.73 -5.22
C GLY A 68 -17.86 1.34 -4.46
N THR A 69 -18.44 0.60 -3.51
CA THR A 69 -19.43 1.15 -2.57
C THR A 69 -18.90 0.96 -1.15
N PRO A 70 -18.24 1.97 -0.58
CA PRO A 70 -17.72 1.88 0.79
C PRO A 70 -18.83 1.63 1.81
N PRO A 71 -18.52 0.99 2.96
CA PRO A 71 -19.50 0.82 4.03
C PRO A 71 -20.09 2.17 4.46
N GLY A 72 -21.42 2.25 4.53
CA GLY A 72 -22.13 3.48 4.90
C GLY A 72 -22.20 4.55 3.81
N ALA A 73 -21.68 4.31 2.61
CA ALA A 73 -21.85 5.22 1.47
C ALA A 73 -23.28 5.13 0.91
N PRO A 74 -23.90 6.26 0.53
CA PRO A 74 -25.26 6.27 -0.05
C PRO A 74 -25.30 5.68 -1.47
N GLY A 75 -24.15 5.43 -2.08
CA GLY A 75 -24.04 4.87 -3.42
C GLY A 75 -22.60 4.59 -3.81
N ARG A 76 -22.44 4.24 -5.09
CA ARG A 76 -21.15 3.98 -5.72
C ARG A 76 -20.29 5.24 -5.70
N GLN A 77 -19.04 5.08 -5.28
CA GLN A 77 -18.02 6.13 -5.26
C GLN A 77 -16.82 5.71 -6.09
N CYS A 78 -16.25 6.68 -6.81
CA CYS A 78 -15.07 6.49 -7.62
C CYS A 78 -13.97 7.44 -7.15
N ALA A 79 -12.73 6.95 -7.20
CA ALA A 79 -11.56 7.74 -6.87
C ALA A 79 -10.44 7.45 -7.87
N LEU A 80 -9.59 8.44 -8.08
CA LEU A 80 -8.37 8.30 -8.83
C LEU A 80 -7.23 7.95 -7.87
N MET A 81 -6.59 6.81 -8.07
CA MET A 81 -5.60 6.26 -7.13
C MET A 81 -4.27 5.98 -7.81
N GLN A 82 -3.19 6.22 -7.06
CA GLN A 82 -1.85 5.79 -7.40
C GLN A 82 -1.14 5.26 -6.15
N LEU A 83 -0.58 4.05 -6.23
CA LEU A 83 0.28 3.47 -5.20
C LEU A 83 1.73 3.69 -5.62
N VAL A 84 2.55 4.25 -4.74
CA VAL A 84 3.94 4.61 -5.04
C VAL A 84 4.87 4.08 -3.96
N VAL A 85 5.96 3.44 -4.37
CA VAL A 85 7.04 2.98 -3.49
C VAL A 85 8.17 4.00 -3.57
N ALA A 86 8.73 4.38 -2.41
CA ALA A 86 9.86 5.29 -2.34
C ALA A 86 11.10 4.65 -2.98
N LYS A 87 11.77 5.40 -3.87
CA LYS A 87 12.92 4.90 -4.64
C LYS A 87 14.08 4.49 -3.75
N ASP A 88 14.37 5.28 -2.71
CA ASP A 88 15.51 5.06 -1.83
C ASP A 88 15.18 4.15 -0.63
N GLN A 89 13.89 3.91 -0.39
CA GLN A 89 13.41 3.06 0.70
C GLN A 89 12.26 2.15 0.21
N PRO A 90 12.55 0.98 -0.38
CA PRO A 90 11.54 0.13 -1.01
C PRO A 90 10.49 -0.44 -0.04
N ASN A 91 10.75 -0.36 1.28
CA ASN A 91 9.80 -0.73 2.32
C ASN A 91 8.82 0.40 2.68
N VAL A 92 8.97 1.58 2.07
CA VAL A 92 8.09 2.73 2.28
C VAL A 92 7.25 2.92 1.03
N ALA A 93 5.94 2.69 1.16
CA ALA A 93 4.97 2.95 0.11
C ALA A 93 3.88 3.90 0.60
N ILE A 94 3.35 4.73 -0.29
CA ILE A 94 2.20 5.59 -0.03
C ILE A 94 1.11 5.32 -1.05
N SER A 95 -0.15 5.42 -0.62
CA SER A 95 -1.30 5.48 -1.52
C SER A 95 -1.78 6.91 -1.60
N VAL A 96 -1.91 7.44 -2.82
CA VAL A 96 -2.46 8.76 -3.10
C VAL A 96 -3.80 8.57 -3.79
N VAL A 97 -4.85 9.16 -3.22
CA VAL A 97 -6.23 9.02 -3.67
C VAL A 97 -6.84 10.41 -3.82
N ALA A 98 -7.33 10.73 -5.02
CA ALA A 98 -8.11 11.93 -5.27
C ALA A 98 -9.57 11.56 -5.56
N LEU A 99 -10.52 12.20 -4.89
CA LEU A 99 -11.94 11.91 -5.06
C LEU A 99 -12.80 13.17 -5.02
N LYS A 100 -14.01 13.05 -5.55
CA LYS A 100 -15.12 13.99 -5.33
C LYS A 100 -16.03 13.38 -4.27
N THR A 101 -16.50 14.18 -3.31
CA THR A 101 -17.42 13.70 -2.28
C THR A 101 -18.77 13.32 -2.90
N ALA A 102 -19.55 12.48 -2.21
CA ALA A 102 -20.83 11.99 -2.74
C ALA A 102 -21.86 13.09 -2.99
N ASP A 103 -21.78 14.19 -2.24
CA ASP A 103 -22.58 15.40 -2.42
C ASP A 103 -22.06 16.31 -3.55
N GLY A 104 -20.88 16.03 -4.10
CA GLY A 104 -20.22 16.82 -5.14
C GLY A 104 -19.64 18.16 -4.65
N GLU A 105 -19.74 18.47 -3.35
CA GLU A 105 -19.37 19.79 -2.82
C GLU A 105 -17.87 19.95 -2.61
N ALA A 106 -17.17 18.85 -2.33
CA ALA A 106 -15.75 18.86 -2.01
C ALA A 106 -14.94 17.91 -2.90
N ARG A 107 -13.70 18.31 -3.11
CA ARG A 107 -12.67 17.51 -3.77
C ARG A 107 -11.61 17.22 -2.72
N ILE A 108 -11.27 15.97 -2.52
CA ILE A 108 -10.39 15.57 -1.43
C ILE A 108 -9.19 14.81 -2.00
N LEU A 109 -7.99 15.18 -1.54
CA LEU A 109 -6.77 14.43 -1.74
C LEU A 109 -6.44 13.73 -0.42
N LYS A 110 -6.48 12.40 -0.44
CA LYS A 110 -6.18 11.53 0.69
C LYS A 110 -4.86 10.82 0.45
N ILE A 111 -4.00 10.81 1.46
CA ILE A 111 -2.75 10.08 1.43
C ILE A 111 -2.72 9.13 2.61
N LEU A 112 -2.46 7.85 2.32
CA LEU A 112 -2.15 6.85 3.33
C LEU A 112 -0.64 6.62 3.33
N THR A 113 -0.01 6.85 4.46
CA THR A 113 1.42 6.61 4.67
C THR A 113 1.64 5.45 5.65
N PRO A 114 2.84 4.86 5.69
CA PRO A 114 3.18 3.87 6.71
C PRO A 114 3.14 4.45 8.13
N LEU A 115 3.20 3.55 9.11
CA LEU A 115 3.41 3.90 10.52
C LEU A 115 4.87 4.32 10.80
N GLY A 116 5.10 4.91 11.98
CA GLY A 116 6.45 5.32 12.42
C GLY A 116 6.89 6.69 11.89
N VAL A 117 5.94 7.56 11.58
CA VAL A 117 6.17 8.90 11.01
C VAL A 117 6.16 9.97 12.10
N LEU A 118 6.91 11.05 11.89
CA LEU A 118 7.00 12.17 12.82
C LEU A 118 5.81 13.12 12.66
N LEU A 119 4.74 12.86 13.42
CA LEU A 119 3.47 13.59 13.34
C LEU A 119 3.61 15.12 13.40
N PRO A 120 4.43 15.73 14.29
CA PRO A 120 4.57 17.19 14.36
C PRO A 120 5.15 17.82 13.08
N LYS A 121 5.93 17.07 12.29
CA LYS A 121 6.47 17.53 11.01
C LYS A 121 5.48 17.33 9.85
N GLY A 122 4.39 16.58 10.02
CA GLY A 122 3.39 16.34 8.98
C GLY A 122 3.95 15.73 7.70
N LEU A 123 3.18 15.84 6.63
CA LEU A 123 3.54 15.40 5.27
C LEU A 123 3.80 16.63 4.39
N GLY A 124 5.02 16.78 3.89
CA GLY A 124 5.37 17.85 2.96
C GLY A 124 4.90 17.56 1.54
N LEU A 125 4.57 18.60 0.76
CA LEU A 125 4.23 18.48 -0.65
C LEU A 125 4.98 19.53 -1.47
N PHE A 126 5.69 19.05 -2.49
CA PHE A 126 6.25 19.86 -3.57
C PHE A 126 5.64 19.43 -4.90
N ILE A 127 5.40 20.36 -5.82
CA ILE A 127 5.02 20.03 -7.21
C ILE A 127 6.00 20.73 -8.14
N ASP A 128 6.66 19.97 -9.00
CA ASP A 128 7.69 20.44 -9.93
C ASP A 128 8.74 21.35 -9.25
N GLY A 129 9.18 20.95 -8.05
CA GLY A 129 10.16 21.67 -7.24
C GLY A 129 9.63 22.87 -6.45
N LYS A 130 8.35 23.24 -6.62
CA LYS A 130 7.72 24.32 -5.85
C LYS A 130 7.08 23.79 -4.59
N SER A 131 7.35 24.41 -3.45
CA SER A 131 6.70 24.08 -2.17
C SER A 131 5.21 24.47 -2.24
N ILE A 132 4.35 23.48 -2.05
CA ILE A 132 2.90 23.68 -1.93
C ILE A 132 2.52 23.87 -0.47
N GLY A 133 3.19 23.14 0.43
CA GLY A 133 3.00 23.28 1.85
C GLY A 133 3.13 21.94 2.58
N ARG A 134 2.41 21.85 3.69
CA ARG A 134 2.42 20.70 4.59
C ARG A 134 1.01 20.40 5.05
N ALA A 135 0.68 19.12 5.08
CA ALA A 135 -0.56 18.62 5.62
C ALA A 135 -0.29 17.79 6.89
N TYR A 136 -1.28 17.72 7.78
CA TYR A 136 -1.14 17.06 9.07
C TYR A 136 -1.90 15.73 9.09
N PHE A 137 -1.37 14.78 9.85
CA PHE A 137 -1.99 13.47 10.02
C PHE A 137 -3.25 13.58 10.88
N LEU A 138 -4.34 12.99 10.40
CA LEU A 138 -5.64 13.03 11.07
C LEU A 138 -5.84 11.83 12.00
N VAL A 139 -5.48 10.64 11.53
CA VAL A 139 -5.66 9.40 12.26
C VAL A 139 -4.62 8.37 11.79
N CYS A 140 -4.10 7.58 12.71
CA CYS A 140 -3.27 6.43 12.41
C CYS A 140 -3.97 5.16 12.88
N ARG A 141 -4.01 4.15 12.02
CA ARG A 141 -4.55 2.81 12.29
C ARG A 141 -3.54 1.77 11.80
N GLU A 142 -3.86 0.49 11.95
CA GLU A 142 -2.98 -0.62 11.58
C GLU A 142 -2.56 -0.57 10.10
N GLU A 143 -3.41 -0.05 9.23
CA GLU A 143 -3.12 0.14 7.81
C GLU A 143 -2.17 1.30 7.50
N GLY A 144 -1.98 2.24 8.43
CA GLY A 144 -1.14 3.42 8.23
C GLY A 144 -1.68 4.71 8.85
N CYS A 145 -0.96 5.80 8.61
CA CYS A 145 -1.33 7.15 9.00
C CYS A 145 -1.96 7.91 7.82
N GLN A 146 -3.11 8.51 8.06
CA GLN A 146 -3.91 9.17 7.03
C GLN A 146 -3.75 10.69 7.09
N VAL A 147 -3.63 11.30 5.92
CA VAL A 147 -3.70 12.73 5.68
C VAL A 147 -4.86 12.98 4.71
N GLU A 148 -5.68 13.99 4.97
CA GLU A 148 -6.67 14.47 4.01
C GLU A 148 -6.54 15.98 3.85
N VAL A 149 -6.60 16.45 2.60
CA VAL A 149 -6.66 17.88 2.27
C VAL A 149 -7.76 18.13 1.25
N THR A 150 -8.43 19.26 1.37
CA THR A 150 -9.36 19.72 0.34
C THR A 150 -8.57 20.25 -0.84
N ILE A 151 -8.95 19.84 -2.05
CA ILE A 151 -8.39 20.32 -3.30
C ILE A 151 -9.17 21.56 -3.73
N ASP A 152 -8.64 22.73 -3.39
CA ASP A 152 -9.13 24.00 -3.93
C ASP A 152 -8.80 24.14 -5.44
N ASP A 153 -9.32 25.18 -6.08
CA ASP A 153 -9.14 25.39 -7.52
C ASP A 153 -7.66 25.64 -7.90
N GLN A 154 -6.88 26.26 -7.03
CA GLN A 154 -5.47 26.54 -7.26
C GLN A 154 -4.64 25.25 -7.18
N LEU A 155 -4.88 24.43 -6.15
CA LEU A 155 -4.24 23.14 -5.98
C LEU A 155 -4.65 22.20 -7.12
N LEU A 156 -5.93 22.17 -7.50
CA LEU A 156 -6.39 21.36 -8.62
C LEU A 156 -5.67 21.75 -9.90
N LYS A 157 -5.60 23.06 -10.23
CA LYS A 157 -4.88 23.54 -11.40
C LYS A 157 -3.40 23.14 -11.37
N THR A 158 -2.77 23.21 -10.20
CA THR A 158 -1.36 22.84 -10.02
C THR A 158 -1.15 21.34 -10.21
N LEU A 159 -2.02 20.49 -9.63
CA LEU A 159 -1.96 19.04 -9.81
C LEU A 159 -2.20 18.62 -11.25
N LYS A 160 -3.15 19.25 -11.95
CA LYS A 160 -3.47 18.96 -13.36
C LYS A 160 -2.36 19.34 -14.33
N SER A 161 -1.65 20.43 -14.06
CA SER A 161 -0.60 20.94 -14.94
C SER A 161 0.81 20.47 -14.57
N GLY A 162 0.97 19.93 -13.35
CA GLY A 162 2.24 19.42 -12.85
C GLY A 162 2.65 18.12 -13.51
N LYS A 163 3.95 17.81 -13.44
CA LYS A 163 4.50 16.53 -13.92
C LYS A 163 4.82 15.58 -12.78
N GLN A 164 5.27 16.13 -11.66
CA GLN A 164 5.66 15.34 -10.49
C GLN A 164 5.26 16.05 -9.20
N ALA A 165 4.62 15.30 -8.31
CA ALA A 165 4.47 15.66 -6.92
C ALA A 165 5.53 14.91 -6.10
N VAL A 166 6.17 15.58 -5.14
CA VAL A 166 7.06 14.92 -4.17
C VAL A 166 6.43 15.06 -2.80
N PHE A 167 5.97 13.93 -2.25
CA PHE A 167 5.53 13.86 -0.87
C PHE A 167 6.73 13.60 0.03
N THR A 168 6.93 14.44 1.04
CA THR A 168 8.05 14.29 1.97
C THR A 168 7.56 13.73 3.31
N LEU A 169 7.93 12.49 3.59
CA LEU A 169 7.64 11.80 4.83
C LEU A 169 8.81 11.94 5.80
N TYR A 170 8.56 12.33 7.04
CA TYR A 170 9.63 12.48 8.04
C TYR A 170 9.57 11.33 9.05
N LYS A 171 10.71 10.68 9.30
CA LYS A 171 10.85 9.67 10.38
C LYS A 171 11.40 10.31 11.66
N THR A 172 12.30 11.29 11.51
CA THR A 172 12.88 12.07 12.60
C THR A 172 12.90 13.56 12.20
N GLN A 173 13.46 14.44 13.05
CA GLN A 173 13.57 15.85 12.69
C GLN A 173 14.56 16.10 11.55
N GLU A 174 15.53 15.20 11.38
CA GLU A 174 16.64 15.31 10.42
C GLU A 174 16.46 14.38 9.22
N GLU A 175 15.69 13.30 9.36
CA GLU A 175 15.45 12.32 8.31
C GLU A 175 14.09 12.54 7.61
N GLY A 176 14.16 13.04 6.37
CA GLY A 176 13.03 13.15 5.44
C GLY A 176 13.22 12.26 4.20
N ILE A 177 12.14 11.65 3.75
CA ILE A 177 12.08 10.73 2.61
C ILE A 177 11.20 11.37 1.55
N GLY A 178 11.77 11.71 0.39
CA GLY A 178 11.03 12.20 -0.77
C GLY A 178 10.45 11.04 -1.58
N ILE A 179 9.14 11.08 -1.83
CA ILE A 179 8.43 10.04 -2.56
C ILE A 179 7.84 10.68 -3.83
N PRO A 180 8.46 10.47 -5.00
CA PRO A 180 8.02 11.08 -6.24
C PRO A 180 6.80 10.34 -6.80
N VAL A 181 5.71 11.08 -6.96
CA VAL A 181 4.43 10.66 -7.53
C VAL A 181 4.28 11.31 -8.89
N ASP A 182 4.02 10.49 -9.91
CA ASP A 182 3.80 10.96 -11.28
C ASP A 182 2.42 11.63 -11.42
N LEU A 183 2.37 12.87 -11.90
CA LEU A 183 1.11 13.58 -12.12
C LEU A 183 0.58 13.44 -13.55
N THR A 184 1.31 12.77 -14.43
CA THR A 184 0.90 12.49 -15.81
C THR A 184 -0.38 11.65 -15.80
N GLY A 185 -1.43 12.16 -16.46
CA GLY A 185 -2.75 11.53 -16.49
C GLY A 185 -3.65 11.88 -15.30
N PHE A 186 -3.16 12.60 -14.28
CA PHE A 186 -3.97 13.02 -13.14
C PHE A 186 -5.17 13.85 -13.58
N GLY A 187 -4.96 14.86 -14.43
CA GLY A 187 -6.03 15.77 -14.82
C GLY A 187 -7.15 15.09 -15.61
N GLU A 188 -6.78 14.28 -16.60
CA GLU A 188 -7.73 13.49 -17.38
C GLU A 188 -8.50 12.51 -16.49
N GLY A 189 -7.81 11.76 -15.63
CA GLY A 189 -8.43 10.80 -14.73
C GLY A 189 -9.34 11.47 -13.69
N PHE A 190 -8.94 12.63 -13.16
CA PHE A 190 -9.74 13.35 -12.16
C PHE A 190 -11.00 13.97 -12.79
N ASP A 191 -10.90 14.45 -14.02
CA ASP A 191 -12.05 14.97 -14.78
C ASP A 191 -13.03 13.88 -15.18
N ALA A 192 -12.54 12.65 -15.40
CA ALA A 192 -13.37 11.48 -15.67
C ALA A 192 -14.11 10.91 -14.45
N LEU A 193 -13.81 11.37 -13.23
CA LEU A 193 -14.57 10.95 -12.04
C LEU A 193 -16.00 11.50 -12.10
N PRO A 194 -17.01 10.69 -11.71
CA PRO A 194 -18.40 11.12 -11.64
C PRO A 194 -18.62 12.26 -10.63
#